data_AF-A0A0R2RQ48-F1
#
_entry.id   AF-A0A0R2RQ48-F1
#
_cell.length_a   1.000
_cell.length_b   1.000
_cell.length_c   1.000
_cell.angle_alpha   90.00
_cell.angle_beta   90.00
_cell.angle_gamma   90.00
#
_symmetry.space_group_name_H-M   'P 1'
#
loop_
_entity.id
_entity.type
_entity.pdbx_description
1 polymer ?
#
loop_
_entity_poly.entity_id
_entity_poly.type
_entity_poly.pdbx_seq_one_letter_code
_entity_poly.pdbx_strand_id
1 'polypeptide(L)' 'MKNKFLLLGLILLVFQAKLNGQCAMCKAVVEANLKEGGSAGAGLNEGILYLMATPYIIIMLFGLFYFLQKRNQKPTA' A
#
# COMPACT_ATOMS: atom_id res chain seq x y z
N MET A 1 18.76 26.79 -10.39
CA MET A 1 18.16 25.90 -9.35
C MET A 1 17.31 24.79 -9.95
N LYS A 2 16.51 25.06 -11.00
CA LYS A 2 15.63 24.08 -11.69
C LYS A 2 16.39 22.84 -12.21
N ASN A 3 17.60 23.01 -12.76
CA ASN A 3 18.41 21.91 -13.27
C ASN A 3 18.93 20.97 -12.17
N LYS A 4 19.17 21.48 -10.94
CA LYS A 4 19.60 20.65 -9.80
C LYS A 4 18.46 19.77 -9.30
N PHE A 5 17.23 20.28 -9.29
CA PHE A 5 16.02 19.51 -8.99
C PHE A 5 15.75 18.43 -10.04
N LEU A 6 15.97 18.75 -11.32
CA LEU A 6 15.86 17.79 -12.42
C LEU A 6 16.88 16.66 -12.30
N LEU A 7 18.13 16.99 -11.97
CA LEU A 7 19.20 16.02 -11.74
C LEU A 7 18.92 15.15 -10.51
N LEU A 8 18.42 15.74 -9.42
CA LEU A 8 18.01 15.00 -8.22
C LEU A 8 16.87 14.03 -8.52
N GLY A 9 15.86 14.46 -9.27
CA GLY A 9 14.74 13.60 -9.69
C GLY A 9 15.21 12.43 -10.57
N LEU A 10 16.15 12.67 -11.47
CA LEU A 10 16.74 11.62 -12.32
C LEU A 10 17.54 10.60 -11.50
N ILE A 11 18.33 11.05 -10.54
CA ILE A 11 19.10 10.17 -9.63
C ILE A 11 18.14 9.30 -8.82
N LEU A 12 17.07 9.88 -8.25
CA LEU A 12 16.08 9.13 -7.47
C LEU A 12 15.36 8.06 -8.31
N LEU A 13 15.06 8.34 -9.58
CA LEU A 13 14.46 7.36 -10.49
C LEU A 13 15.38 6.16 -10.79
N VAL A 14 16.69 6.39 -10.94
CA VAL A 14 17.66 5.31 -11.17
C VAL A 14 17.83 4.43 -9.92
N PHE A 15 17.70 5.01 -8.73
CA PHE A 15 17.70 4.23 -7.47
C PHE A 15 16.49 3.31 -7.32
N GLN A 16 15.35 3.63 -7.94
CA GLN A 16 14.17 2.76 -7.95
C GLN A 16 14.38 1.47 -8.76
N ALA A 17 15.23 1.49 -9.79
CA ALA A 17 15.45 0.32 -10.65
C ALA A 17 16.15 -0.86 -9.93
N LYS A 18 16.82 -0.60 -8.79
CA LYS A 18 17.44 -1.65 -7.95
C LYS A 18 16.51 -2.15 -6.85
N LEU A 19 15.32 -1.58 -6.69
CA LEU A 19 14.26 -2.11 -5.86
C LEU A 19 13.45 -3.15 -6.64
N ASN A 20 14.16 -4.13 -7.26
CA ASN A 20 13.52 -5.36 -7.69
C ASN A 20 12.82 -5.94 -6.46
N GLY A 21 11.49 -6.00 -6.49
CA GLY A 21 10.62 -6.13 -5.31
C GLY A 21 11.19 -7.03 -4.23
N GLN A 22 11.85 -6.43 -3.22
CA GLN A 22 12.39 -7.16 -2.07
C GLN A 22 11.29 -7.93 -1.32
N CYS A 23 10.03 -7.57 -1.56
CA CYS A 23 8.86 -8.33 -1.14
C CYS A 23 8.93 -9.80 -1.60
N ALA A 24 9.39 -10.12 -2.82
CA ALA A 24 9.45 -11.50 -3.32
C ALA A 24 10.61 -12.31 -2.70
N MET A 25 11.77 -11.67 -2.51
CA MET A 25 12.95 -12.31 -1.91
C MET A 25 12.74 -12.54 -0.40
N CYS A 26 12.25 -11.53 0.31
CA CYS A 26 11.93 -11.64 1.73
C CYS A 26 10.79 -12.63 1.98
N LYS A 27 9.78 -12.68 1.09
CA LYS A 27 8.69 -13.68 1.14
C LYS A 27 9.20 -15.10 0.96
N ALA A 28 10.10 -15.33 0.00
CA ALA A 28 10.66 -16.67 -0.22
C ALA A 28 11.47 -17.19 0.99
N VAL A 29 12.26 -16.32 1.63
CA VAL A 29 13.02 -16.67 2.84
C VAL A 29 12.08 -16.95 4.02
N VAL A 30 11.04 -16.14 4.19
CA VAL A 30 9.99 -16.34 5.20
C VAL A 30 9.24 -17.66 4.99
N GLU A 31 8.81 -17.94 3.76
CA GLU A 31 8.11 -19.18 3.43
C GLU A 31 8.99 -20.42 3.65
N ALA A 32 10.30 -20.33 3.36
CA ALA A 32 11.25 -21.39 3.66
C ALA A 32 11.39 -21.60 5.18
N ASN A 33 11.47 -20.52 5.96
CA ASN A 33 11.53 -20.58 7.43
C ASN A 33 10.31 -21.31 8.01
N LEU A 34 9.11 -21.02 7.50
CA LEU A 34 7.88 -21.69 7.92
C LEU A 34 7.86 -23.17 7.55
N LYS A 35 8.40 -23.57 6.39
CA LYS A 35 8.48 -24.98 5.96
C LYS A 35 9.45 -25.80 6.80
N GLU A 36 10.52 -25.17 7.31
CA GLU A 36 11.53 -25.81 8.17
C GLU A 36 11.11 -25.84 9.65
N GLY A 37 9.88 -25.39 9.97
CA GLY A 37 9.34 -25.40 11.34
C GLY A 37 9.65 -24.14 12.15
N GLY A 38 10.24 -23.12 11.54
CA GLY A 38 10.37 -21.78 12.11
C GLY A 38 9.04 -21.03 12.13
N SER A 39 8.94 -19.98 12.94
CA SER A 39 7.74 -19.13 13.07
C SER A 39 7.84 -17.79 12.35
N ALA A 40 9.02 -17.50 11.76
CA ALA A 40 9.27 -16.23 11.09
C ALA A 40 8.34 -16.06 9.88
N GLY A 41 7.42 -15.09 9.98
CA GLY A 41 6.42 -14.74 8.96
C GLY A 41 5.12 -15.53 9.00
N ALA A 42 4.84 -16.22 10.11
CA ALA A 42 3.50 -16.68 10.42
C ALA A 42 2.54 -15.48 10.43
N GLY A 43 1.41 -15.58 9.73
CA GLY A 43 0.43 -14.49 9.60
C GLY A 43 0.76 -13.41 8.55
N LEU A 44 1.81 -13.59 7.73
CA LEU A 44 2.15 -12.62 6.68
C LEU A 44 1.01 -12.41 5.66
N ASN A 45 0.32 -13.48 5.25
CA ASN A 45 -0.80 -13.38 4.32
C ASN A 45 -1.99 -12.59 4.91
N GLU A 46 -2.25 -12.74 6.22
CA GLU A 46 -3.25 -11.94 6.94
C GLU A 46 -2.86 -10.47 6.95
N GLY A 47 -1.57 -10.16 7.16
CA GLY A 47 -1.05 -8.80 7.08
C GLY A 47 -1.17 -8.19 5.68
N ILE A 48 -0.91 -8.96 4.63
CA ILE A 48 -1.10 -8.52 3.23
C ILE A 48 -2.58 -8.23 2.98
N LEU A 49 -3.47 -9.15 3.36
CA LEU A 49 -4.92 -8.96 3.20
C LEU A 49 -5.41 -7.73 3.95
N TYR A 50 -4.93 -7.49 5.18
CA TYR A 50 -5.25 -6.30 5.96
C TYR A 50 -4.83 -5.00 5.24
N LEU A 51 -3.58 -4.94 4.76
CA LEU A 51 -3.07 -3.78 4.03
C LEU A 51 -3.81 -3.56 2.71
N MET A 52 -4.15 -4.62 1.99
CA MET A 52 -4.92 -4.54 0.75
C MET A 52 -6.37 -4.13 0.99
N ALA A 53 -7.02 -4.59 2.06
CA ALA A 53 -8.41 -4.26 2.37
C ALA A 53 -8.58 -2.79 2.80
N THR A 54 -7.59 -2.24 3.50
CA THR A 54 -7.59 -0.87 4.03
C THR A 54 -8.02 0.20 3.02
N PRO A 55 -7.41 0.34 1.81
CA PRO A 55 -7.80 1.36 0.85
C PRO A 55 -9.25 1.21 0.36
N TYR A 56 -9.75 -0.02 0.18
CA TYR A 56 -11.13 -0.25 -0.24
C TYR A 56 -12.13 0.17 0.83
N ILE A 57 -11.84 -0.13 2.10
CA ILE A 57 -12.67 0.27 3.24
C ILE A 57 -12.73 1.80 3.33
N ILE A 58 -11.59 2.48 3.19
CA ILE A 58 -11.53 3.95 3.24
C ILE A 58 -12.40 4.57 2.13
N ILE A 59 -12.28 4.08 0.90
CA ILE A 59 -13.07 4.59 -0.24
C ILE A 59 -14.57 4.34 -0.01
N MET A 60 -14.94 3.14 0.47
CA MET A 60 -16.32 2.78 0.76
C MET A 60 -16.94 3.70 1.83
N LEU A 61 -16.22 3.92 2.93
CA LEU A 61 -16.67 4.80 4.01
C LEU A 61 -16.84 6.23 3.52
N PHE A 62 -15.86 6.77 2.78
CA PHE A 62 -15.95 8.10 2.20
C PHE A 62 -17.16 8.26 1.28
N GLY A 63 -17.39 7.30 0.38
CA GLY A 63 -18.53 7.30 -0.52
C GLY A 63 -19.87 7.24 0.22
N LEU A 64 -19.97 6.40 1.25
CA LEU A 64 -21.16 6.30 2.10
C LEU A 64 -21.43 7.60 2.85
N PHE A 65 -20.43 8.20 3.50
CA PHE A 65 -20.61 9.47 4.21
C PHE A 65 -21.01 10.60 3.27
N TYR A 66 -20.38 10.70 2.10
CA TYR A 66 -20.76 11.69 1.08
C TYR A 66 -22.20 11.51 0.61
N PHE A 67 -22.62 10.28 0.32
CA PHE A 67 -23.99 9.98 -0.10
C PHE A 67 -25.01 10.33 0.98
N LEU A 68 -24.74 9.95 2.23
CA LEU A 68 -25.63 10.25 3.36
C LEU A 68 -25.74 11.76 3.62
N GLN A 69 -24.62 12.49 3.55
CA GLN A 69 -24.61 13.94 3.68
C GLN A 69 -25.47 14.59 2.59
N LYS A 70 -25.28 14.18 1.32
CA LYS A 70 -26.03 14.73 0.19
C LYS A 70 -27.53 14.42 0.29
N ARG A 71 -27.91 13.25 0.79
CA ARG A 71 -29.33 12.88 0.99
C ARG A 71 -30.01 13.72 2.07
N ASN A 72 -29.26 14.22 3.05
CA ASN A 72 -29.77 15.04 4.14
C ASN A 72 -29.74 16.55 3.83
N GLN A 73 -29.20 16.97 2.68
CA GLN A 73 -29.33 18.36 2.23
C GLN A 73 -30.72 18.55 1.65
N LYS A 74 -31.64 19.13 2.45
CA LYS A 74 -32.88 19.71 1.91
C LYS A 74 -32.49 20.80 0.91
N PRO A 75 -33.17 20.93 -0.25
CA PRO A 75 -32.94 22.06 -1.13
C PRO A 75 -33.22 23.32 -0.33
N THR A 76 -32.21 24.14 -0.13
CA THR A 76 -32.40 25.50 0.38
C THR A 76 -33.18 26.24 -0.69
N ALA A 77 -34.44 26.54 -0.39
CA ALA A 77 -35.30 27.39 -1.22
C ALA A 77 -34.74 28.83 -1.26
#